data_AF-A0A1E4ZHX0-F1
#
_entry.id   AF-A0A1E4ZHX0-F1
#
_cell.length_a   1.000
_cell.length_b   1.000
_cell.length_c   1.000
_cell.angle_alpha   90.00
_cell.angle_beta   90.00
_cell.angle_gamma   90.00
#
_symmetry.space_group_name_H-M   'P 1'
#
loop_
_entity.id
_entity.type
_entity.pdbx_description
1 polymer ?
#
loop_
_entity_poly.entity_id
_entity_poly.type
_entity_poly.pdbx_seq_one_letter_code
_entity_poly.pdbx_strand_id
1 'polypeptide(L)'
;MLSNQSKEIGRPTKYKEEYDKKAYGLCLNGHTNKSLAAAFGVHESTFYEWLEKYKSFREAVSLGKAEADTEVVKNLYHLATKEDPDIRAIQLWLRNRNHKEFAECVPLDIGFKPESTLMEKLNSAIEAFDKGKINLQQFSAISTSINGAISNLVRDDNEKRIKEIGKALGMKQ
;
A
#
# COMPACT_ATOMS: atom_id res chain seq x y z
N MET A 1 29.00 -52.94 25.24
CA MET A 1 28.66 -51.51 25.36
C MET A 1 28.15 -51.02 24.01
N LEU A 2 26.84 -51.01 23.79
CA LEU A 2 26.25 -50.47 22.58
C LEU A 2 25.88 -49.02 22.88
N SER A 3 26.66 -48.10 22.32
CA SER A 3 26.48 -46.65 22.45
C SER A 3 25.16 -46.23 21.80
N ASN A 4 24.26 -45.73 22.64
CA ASN A 4 22.99 -45.15 22.25
C ASN A 4 23.24 -43.88 21.43
N GLN A 5 23.21 -43.98 20.11
CA GLN A 5 23.21 -42.82 19.21
C GLN A 5 21.75 -42.40 19.03
N SER A 6 21.21 -41.66 20.00
CA SER A 6 19.94 -40.96 19.83
C SER A 6 20.17 -39.81 18.84
N LYS A 7 19.94 -40.08 17.56
CA LYS A 7 19.89 -39.05 16.52
C LYS A 7 18.69 -38.16 16.85
N GLU A 8 18.92 -37.03 17.50
CA GLU A 8 17.86 -36.04 17.72
C GLU A 8 17.39 -35.51 16.37
N ILE A 9 16.29 -36.08 15.86
CA ILE A 9 15.55 -35.57 14.70
C ILE A 9 14.68 -34.42 15.23
N GLY A 10 15.33 -33.38 15.74
CA GLY A 10 14.72 -32.09 16.01
C GLY A 10 14.96 -31.18 14.81
N ARG A 11 13.91 -30.49 14.34
CA ARG A 11 14.06 -29.36 13.41
C ARG A 11 15.11 -28.42 14.02
N PRO A 12 16.24 -28.11 13.34
CA PRO A 12 17.31 -27.32 13.93
C PRO A 12 16.80 -25.89 14.18
N THR A 13 16.27 -25.66 15.38
CA THR A 13 15.75 -24.36 15.84
C THR A 13 16.87 -23.46 16.36
N LYS A 14 18.07 -24.00 16.56
CA LYS A 14 19.20 -23.24 17.06
C LYS A 14 19.95 -22.57 15.92
N TYR A 15 20.00 -21.25 15.99
CA TYR A 15 20.79 -20.39 15.11
C TYR A 15 22.28 -20.75 15.14
N LYS A 16 22.95 -20.61 13.98
CA LYS A 16 24.40 -20.75 13.79
C LYS A 16 24.89 -19.55 13.00
N GLU A 17 26.06 -19.00 13.35
CA GLU A 17 26.65 -17.84 12.67
C GLU A 17 26.95 -18.11 11.18
N GLU A 18 27.17 -19.38 10.79
CA GLU A 18 27.30 -19.78 9.39
C GLU A 18 26.07 -19.43 8.53
N TYR A 19 24.90 -19.28 9.16
CA TYR A 19 23.67 -18.90 8.47
C TYR A 19 23.70 -17.46 7.96
N ASP A 20 24.55 -16.59 8.49
CA ASP A 20 24.70 -15.20 8.02
C ASP A 20 25.14 -15.17 6.56
N LYS A 21 26.21 -15.91 6.24
CA LYS A 21 26.73 -16.02 4.86
C LYS A 21 25.71 -16.63 3.92
N LYS A 22 25.01 -17.68 4.37
CA LYS A 22 23.96 -18.34 3.56
C LYS A 22 22.77 -17.42 3.33
N ALA A 23 22.33 -16.68 4.34
CA ALA A 23 21.20 -15.77 4.25
C ALA A 23 21.51 -14.59 3.31
N TYR A 24 22.71 -14.03 3.41
CA TYR A 24 23.19 -13.01 2.49
C TYR A 24 23.15 -13.50 1.03
N GLY A 25 23.75 -14.66 0.73
CA GLY A 25 23.75 -15.21 -0.64
C GLY A 25 22.35 -15.51 -1.18
N LEU A 26 21.44 -15.97 -0.33
CA LEU A 26 20.04 -16.16 -0.72
C LEU A 26 19.32 -14.82 -0.95
N CYS A 27 19.61 -13.79 -0.18
CA CYS A 27 19.04 -12.45 -0.40
C CYS A 27 19.51 -11.83 -1.72
N LEU A 28 20.77 -12.04 -2.11
CA LEU A 28 21.30 -11.59 -3.41
C LEU A 28 20.52 -12.17 -4.60
N ASN A 29 20.04 -13.41 -4.46
CA ASN A 29 19.19 -14.05 -5.47
C ASN A 29 17.72 -13.60 -5.42
N GLY A 30 17.37 -12.61 -4.59
CA GLY A 30 16.02 -12.06 -4.50
C GLY A 30 15.03 -12.89 -3.66
N HIS A 31 15.51 -13.80 -2.80
CA HIS A 31 14.61 -14.59 -1.95
C HIS A 31 13.90 -13.72 -0.90
N THR A 32 12.59 -13.94 -0.73
CA THR A 32 11.79 -13.32 0.33
C THR A 32 12.08 -13.95 1.70
N ASN A 33 11.75 -13.25 2.79
CA ASN A 33 11.89 -13.78 4.16
C ASN A 33 11.20 -15.13 4.35
N LYS A 34 10.03 -15.31 3.74
CA LYS A 34 9.30 -16.58 3.74
C LYS A 34 10.09 -17.69 3.04
N SER A 35 10.65 -17.40 1.88
CA SER A 35 11.49 -18.36 1.15
C SER A 35 12.79 -18.67 1.90
N LEU A 36 13.37 -17.69 2.59
CA LEU A 36 14.55 -17.86 3.44
C LEU A 36 14.23 -18.79 4.62
N ALA A 37 13.14 -18.53 5.34
CA ALA A 37 12.67 -19.38 6.43
C ALA A 37 12.51 -20.84 5.97
N ALA A 38 11.89 -21.05 4.80
CA ALA A 38 11.78 -22.37 4.18
C ALA A 38 13.16 -22.98 3.84
N ALA A 39 14.10 -22.21 3.29
CA ALA A 39 15.44 -22.67 2.94
C ALA A 39 16.32 -23.04 4.17
N PHE A 40 16.06 -22.43 5.32
CA PHE A 40 16.65 -22.80 6.60
C PHE A 40 15.87 -23.91 7.32
N GLY A 41 14.72 -24.31 6.77
CA GLY A 41 13.85 -25.29 7.38
C GLY A 41 13.31 -24.82 8.72
N VAL A 42 13.07 -23.51 8.91
CA VAL A 42 12.50 -22.89 10.14
C VAL A 42 11.16 -22.21 9.83
N HIS A 43 10.36 -21.95 10.86
CA HIS A 43 9.08 -21.24 10.67
C HIS A 43 9.38 -19.75 10.45
N GLU A 44 8.47 -19.03 9.78
CA GLU A 44 8.63 -17.59 9.54
C GLU A 44 8.84 -16.84 10.87
N SER A 45 8.09 -17.18 11.91
CA SER A 45 8.25 -16.59 13.25
C SER A 45 9.66 -16.77 13.81
N THR A 46 10.23 -17.98 13.72
CA THR A 46 11.60 -18.26 14.19
C THR A 46 12.64 -17.48 13.39
N PHE A 47 12.42 -17.27 12.09
CA PHE A 47 13.29 -16.44 11.27
C PHE A 47 13.25 -14.96 11.70
N TYR A 48 12.06 -14.42 12.01
CA TYR A 48 11.92 -13.07 12.55
C TYR A 48 12.54 -12.93 13.94
N GLU A 49 12.39 -13.93 14.81
CA GLU A 49 13.08 -14.00 16.10
C GLU A 49 14.61 -13.95 15.92
N TRP A 50 15.16 -14.64 14.92
CA TRP A 50 16.59 -14.60 14.62
C TRP A 50 17.03 -13.20 14.17
N LEU A 51 16.22 -12.52 13.34
CA LEU A 51 16.47 -11.13 12.95
C LEU A 51 16.42 -10.16 14.13
N GLU A 52 15.61 -10.41 15.16
CA GLU A 52 15.60 -9.61 16.39
C GLU A 52 16.78 -9.90 17.31
N LYS A 53 17.09 -11.17 17.51
CA LYS A 53 18.07 -11.62 18.49
C LYS A 53 19.52 -11.49 18.00
N TYR A 54 19.77 -11.70 16.71
CA TYR A 54 21.12 -11.76 16.15
C TYR A 54 21.33 -10.60 15.18
N LYS A 55 22.10 -9.60 15.63
CA LYS A 55 22.39 -8.40 14.85
C LYS A 55 23.17 -8.71 13.57
N SER A 56 24.14 -9.64 13.62
CA SER A 56 24.94 -10.04 12.47
C SER A 56 24.09 -10.65 11.35
N PHE A 57 23.14 -11.52 11.72
CA PHE A 57 22.18 -12.11 10.80
C PHE A 57 21.29 -11.05 10.14
N ARG A 58 20.77 -10.11 10.93
CA ARG A 58 19.99 -8.98 10.42
C ARG A 58 20.81 -8.14 9.43
N GLU A 59 22.04 -7.81 9.79
CA GLU A 59 22.93 -7.03 8.93
C GLU A 59 23.20 -7.79 7.62
N ALA A 60 23.49 -9.09 7.67
CA ALA A 60 23.69 -9.92 6.49
C ALA A 60 22.47 -9.96 5.56
N VAL A 61 21.26 -10.15 6.12
CA VAL A 61 20.01 -10.13 5.35
C VAL A 61 19.73 -8.75 4.76
N SER A 62 19.96 -7.69 5.53
CA SER A 62 19.73 -6.31 5.08
C SER A 62 20.69 -5.92 3.94
N LEU A 63 21.97 -6.27 4.06
CA LEU A 63 22.97 -6.00 3.03
C LEU A 63 22.66 -6.76 1.74
N GLY A 64 22.34 -8.05 1.84
CA GLY A 64 22.01 -8.85 0.66
C GLY A 64 20.78 -8.33 -0.09
N LYS A 65 19.77 -7.83 0.63
CA LYS A 65 18.61 -7.18 0.01
C LYS A 65 18.95 -5.85 -0.64
N ALA A 66 19.72 -5.00 0.05
CA ALA A 66 20.13 -3.72 -0.50
C ALA A 66 20.95 -3.86 -1.79
N GLU A 67 21.81 -4.88 -1.86
CA GLU A 67 22.56 -5.20 -3.08
C GLU A 67 21.66 -5.71 -4.20
N ALA A 68 20.72 -6.62 -3.90
CA ALA A 68 19.73 -7.08 -4.88
C ALA A 68 18.88 -5.92 -5.43
N ASP A 69 18.39 -5.05 -4.54
CA ASP A 69 17.63 -3.84 -4.90
C ASP A 69 18.48 -2.90 -5.77
N THR A 70 19.75 -2.72 -5.44
CA THR A 70 20.69 -1.90 -6.23
C THR A 70 20.81 -2.43 -7.66
N GLU A 71 20.91 -3.75 -7.83
CA GLU A 71 21.01 -4.36 -9.15
C GLU A 71 19.71 -4.21 -9.97
N VAL A 72 18.55 -4.33 -9.31
CA VAL A 72 17.25 -4.04 -9.94
C VAL A 72 17.18 -2.58 -10.40
N VAL A 73 17.63 -1.63 -9.58
CA VAL A 73 17.63 -0.21 -9.92
C VAL A 73 18.53 0.07 -11.13
N LYS A 74 19.71 -0.55 -11.22
CA LYS A 74 20.60 -0.42 -12.41
C LYS A 74 19.92 -0.93 -13.67
N ASN A 75 19.33 -2.12 -13.60
CA ASN A 75 18.63 -2.72 -14.74
C ASN A 75 17.43 -1.87 -15.17
N LEU A 76 16.68 -1.34 -14.21
CA LEU A 76 15.56 -0.45 -14.50
C LEU A 76 16.02 0.85 -15.16
N TYR A 77 17.12 1.44 -14.71
CA TYR A 77 17.72 2.61 -15.36
C TYR A 77 18.11 2.31 -16.81
N HIS A 78 18.71 1.14 -17.07
CA HIS A 78 19.04 0.70 -18.42
C HIS A 78 17.79 0.55 -19.30
N LEU A 79 16.72 -0.06 -18.77
CA LEU A 79 15.43 -0.19 -19.48
C LEU A 79 14.74 1.14 -19.74
N ALA A 80 14.96 2.15 -18.90
CA ALA A 80 14.42 3.48 -19.08
C ALA A 80 15.20 4.33 -20.10
N THR A 81 16.44 3.96 -20.42
CA THR A 81 17.37 4.77 -21.24
C THR A 81 17.72 4.16 -22.59
N LYS A 82 17.26 2.94 -22.89
CA LYS A 82 17.40 2.30 -24.21
C LYS A 82 16.60 3.04 -25.30
N GLU A 83 16.90 2.75 -26.56
CA GLU A 83 16.29 3.39 -27.75
C GLU A 83 14.76 3.20 -27.83
N ASP A 84 14.27 2.03 -27.44
CA ASP A 84 12.84 1.75 -27.21
C ASP A 84 12.59 1.55 -25.71
N PRO A 85 12.40 2.62 -24.93
CA PRO A 85 12.38 2.54 -23.47
C PRO A 85 11.06 1.99 -22.94
N ASP A 86 11.14 1.24 -21.84
CA ASP A 86 9.93 0.76 -21.16
C ASP A 86 9.26 1.93 -20.42
N ILE A 87 8.01 2.24 -20.79
CA ILE A 87 7.21 3.32 -20.19
C ILE A 87 7.10 3.17 -18.67
N ARG A 88 6.98 1.94 -18.15
CA ARG A 88 6.86 1.69 -16.70
C ARG A 88 8.18 1.95 -15.98
N ALA A 89 9.31 1.61 -16.61
CA ALA A 89 10.63 1.93 -16.07
C ALA A 89 10.85 3.45 -16.01
N ILE A 90 10.45 4.18 -17.06
CA ILE A 90 10.48 5.66 -17.07
C ILE A 90 9.59 6.23 -15.97
N GLN A 91 8.34 5.76 -15.85
CA GLN A 91 7.41 6.21 -14.81
C GLN A 91 7.96 5.99 -13.41
N LEU A 92 8.52 4.81 -13.14
CA LEU A 92 9.12 4.50 -11.84
C LEU A 92 10.36 5.36 -11.57
N TRP A 93 11.19 5.60 -12.59
CA TRP A 93 12.37 6.47 -12.49
C TRP A 93 12.02 7.92 -12.16
N LEU A 94 11.01 8.49 -12.84
CA LEU A 94 10.53 9.85 -12.59
C LEU A 94 9.91 9.97 -11.19
N ARG A 95 9.16 8.97 -10.75
CA ARG A 95 8.59 8.89 -9.39
C ARG A 95 9.66 8.90 -8.31
N ASN A 96 10.71 8.10 -8.48
CA ASN A 96 11.80 8.00 -7.49
C ASN A 96 12.65 9.29 -7.44
N ARG A 97 12.82 10.00 -8.56
CA ARG A 97 13.59 11.25 -8.61
C ARG A 97 12.81 12.48 -8.16
N ASN A 98 11.51 12.52 -8.39
CA ASN A 98 10.67 13.66 -8.04
C ASN A 98 9.38 13.21 -7.35
N HIS A 99 9.55 12.64 -6.15
CA HIS A 99 8.46 12.15 -5.31
C HIS A 99 7.40 13.23 -5.02
N LYS A 100 7.77 14.52 -4.98
CA LYS A 100 6.80 15.60 -4.71
C LYS A 100 5.84 15.85 -5.88
N GLU A 101 6.29 15.67 -7.11
CA GLU A 101 5.48 15.91 -8.32
C GLU A 101 4.83 14.64 -8.88
N PHE A 102 5.40 13.46 -8.63
CA PHE A 102 5.00 12.20 -9.28
C PHE A 102 4.74 11.03 -8.32
N ALA A 103 4.82 11.22 -6.99
CA ALA A 103 4.23 10.23 -6.09
C ALA A 103 2.72 10.14 -6.37
N GLU A 104 2.14 8.95 -6.18
CA GLU A 104 0.70 8.79 -6.26
C GLU A 104 0.04 9.88 -5.40
N CYS A 105 -0.74 10.74 -6.06
CA CYS A 105 -1.52 11.75 -5.37
C CYS A 105 -2.53 11.00 -4.50
N VAL A 106 -2.19 10.80 -3.22
CA VAL A 106 -3.12 10.25 -2.25
C VAL A 106 -4.30 11.22 -2.22
N PRO A 107 -5.56 10.76 -2.42
CA PRO A 107 -6.69 11.65 -2.28
C PRO A 107 -6.62 12.26 -0.89
N LEU A 108 -6.50 13.58 -0.80
CA LEU A 108 -6.68 14.29 0.46
C LEU A 108 -8.11 14.00 0.92
N ASP A 109 -8.29 13.19 1.97
CA ASP A 109 -9.58 13.09 2.65
C ASP A 109 -9.78 14.38 3.45
N ILE A 110 -10.42 15.37 2.83
CA ILE A 110 -10.72 16.68 3.44
C ILE A 110 -11.94 16.59 4.38
N GLY A 111 -12.39 15.39 4.76
CA GLY A 111 -13.38 15.21 5.82
C GLY A 111 -14.76 15.83 5.52
N PHE A 112 -15.09 16.14 4.27
CA PHE A 112 -16.43 16.55 3.90
C PHE A 112 -17.33 15.30 3.86
N LYS A 113 -18.12 15.09 4.92
CA LYS A 113 -19.23 14.12 4.95
C LYS A 113 -20.57 14.85 4.83
N PRO A 114 -20.94 15.39 3.65
CA PRO A 114 -22.26 16.01 3.42
C PRO A 114 -23.40 14.98 3.55
N GLU A 115 -23.04 13.71 3.49
CA GLU A 115 -23.93 12.57 3.51
C GLU A 115 -24.66 12.45 4.85
N SER A 116 -24.08 12.80 6.01
CA SER A 116 -24.75 12.52 7.29
C SER A 116 -26.08 13.27 7.46
N THR A 117 -26.12 14.58 7.20
CA THR A 117 -27.34 15.39 7.35
C THR A 117 -28.38 15.12 6.26
N LEU A 118 -27.94 14.83 5.03
CA LEU A 118 -28.84 14.54 3.91
C LEU A 118 -29.39 13.11 3.99
N MET A 119 -28.57 12.15 4.42
CA MET A 119 -29.00 10.78 4.69
C MET A 119 -29.93 10.73 5.90
N GLU A 120 -29.70 11.53 6.95
CA GLU A 120 -30.65 11.65 8.08
C GLU A 120 -32.01 12.18 7.64
N LYS A 121 -32.03 13.20 6.77
CA LYS A 121 -33.28 13.75 6.21
C LYS A 121 -33.98 12.75 5.28
N LEU A 122 -33.22 12.00 4.48
CA LEU A 122 -33.75 10.96 3.62
C LEU A 122 -34.32 9.79 4.44
N ASN A 123 -33.60 9.32 5.46
CA ASN A 123 -34.05 8.28 6.37
C ASN A 123 -35.31 8.70 7.13
N SER A 124 -35.37 9.94 7.61
CA SER A 124 -36.57 10.50 8.24
C SER A 124 -37.76 10.58 7.27
N ALA A 125 -37.52 10.87 5.99
CA ALA A 125 -38.55 10.86 4.96
C ALA A 125 -39.03 9.44 4.63
N ILE A 126 -38.13 8.46 4.54
CA ILE A 126 -38.48 7.04 4.34
C ILE A 126 -39.34 6.54 5.50
N GLU A 127 -38.96 6.83 6.74
CA GLU A 127 -39.77 6.45 7.91
C GLU A 127 -41.15 7.11 7.92
N ALA A 128 -41.26 8.36 7.46
CA ALA A 128 -42.54 9.05 7.37
C ALA A 128 -43.44 8.43 6.27
N PHE A 129 -42.85 7.92 5.20
CA PHE A 129 -43.55 7.21 4.13
C PHE A 129 -44.03 5.83 4.57
N ASP A 130 -43.16 5.05 5.23
CA ASP A 130 -43.50 3.73 5.77
C ASP A 130 -44.61 3.81 6.85
N LYS A 131 -44.64 4.90 7.62
CA LYS A 131 -45.71 5.18 8.59
C LYS A 131 -46.99 5.76 7.93
N GLY A 132 -47.04 5.83 6.60
CA GLY A 132 -48.20 6.30 5.82
C GLY A 132 -48.51 7.80 5.95
N LYS A 133 -47.58 8.59 6.50
CA LYS A 133 -47.80 10.03 6.77
C LYS A 133 -47.62 10.91 5.54
N ILE A 134 -46.89 10.42 4.54
CA ILE A 134 -46.68 11.08 3.24
C ILE A 134 -47.00 10.10 2.11
N ASN A 135 -47.53 10.62 1.01
CA ASN A 135 -47.86 9.82 -0.17
C ASN A 135 -46.69 9.75 -1.17
N LEU A 136 -46.81 8.89 -2.18
CA LEU A 136 -45.72 8.61 -3.13
C LEU A 136 -45.31 9.85 -3.96
N GLN A 137 -46.26 10.73 -4.27
CA GLN A 137 -46.00 11.96 -5.01
C GLN A 137 -45.19 12.96 -4.15
N GLN A 138 -45.52 13.08 -2.87
CA GLN A 138 -44.78 13.91 -1.91
C GLN A 138 -43.38 13.35 -1.66
N PHE A 139 -43.23 12.04 -1.52
CA PHE A 139 -41.93 11.40 -1.35
C PHE A 139 -41.02 11.59 -2.59
N SER A 140 -41.57 11.40 -3.80
CA SER A 140 -40.85 11.62 -5.06
C SER A 140 -40.37 13.07 -5.21
N ALA A 141 -41.20 14.05 -4.83
CA ALA A 141 -40.84 15.46 -4.87
C ALA A 141 -39.69 15.78 -3.89
N ILE A 142 -39.73 15.22 -2.68
CA ILE A 142 -38.67 15.37 -1.68
C ILE A 142 -37.36 14.73 -2.17
N SER A 143 -37.43 13.51 -2.70
CA SER A 143 -36.27 12.80 -3.26
C SER A 143 -35.61 13.58 -4.41
N THR A 144 -36.41 14.11 -5.33
CA THR A 144 -35.92 14.93 -6.45
C THR A 144 -35.27 16.23 -5.96
N SER A 145 -35.86 16.88 -4.96
CA SER A 145 -35.29 18.09 -4.36
C SER A 145 -33.97 17.81 -3.63
N ILE A 146 -33.85 16.67 -2.95
CA ILE A 146 -32.61 16.25 -2.28
C ILE A 146 -31.52 15.95 -3.33
N ASN A 147 -31.86 15.22 -4.39
CA ASN A 147 -30.92 14.92 -5.47
C ASN A 147 -30.44 16.18 -6.20
N GLY A 148 -31.34 17.16 -6.41
CA GLY A 148 -30.97 18.46 -6.97
C GLY A 148 -30.04 19.26 -6.05
N ALA A 149 -30.30 19.26 -4.74
CA ALA A 149 -29.43 19.91 -3.76
C ALA A 149 -28.03 19.26 -3.69
N ILE A 150 -27.96 17.92 -3.75
CA ILE A 150 -26.70 17.16 -3.82
C ILE A 150 -25.94 17.54 -5.09
N SER A 151 -26.61 17.55 -6.25
CA SER A 151 -25.98 17.90 -7.52
C SER A 151 -25.39 19.31 -7.53
N ASN A 152 -26.08 20.28 -6.91
CA ASN A 152 -25.59 21.65 -6.81
C ASN A 152 -24.41 21.78 -5.84
N LEU A 153 -24.47 21.12 -4.67
CA LEU A 153 -23.38 21.11 -3.70
C LEU A 153 -22.10 20.47 -4.28
N VAL A 154 -22.24 19.34 -4.98
CA VAL A 154 -21.10 18.67 -5.65
C VAL A 154 -20.50 19.56 -6.74
N ARG A 155 -21.34 20.31 -7.48
CA ARG A 155 -20.86 21.24 -8.51
C ARG A 155 -20.08 22.41 -7.90
N ASP A 156 -20.64 23.06 -6.89
CA ASP A 156 -20.02 24.22 -6.23
C ASP A 156 -18.70 23.85 -5.53
N ASP A 157 -18.64 22.65 -4.95
CA ASP A 157 -17.42 22.12 -4.33
C ASP A 157 -16.36 21.78 -5.38
N ASN A 158 -16.75 21.16 -6.50
CA ASN A 158 -15.84 20.90 -7.61
C ASN A 158 -15.29 22.18 -8.25
N GLU A 159 -16.10 23.24 -8.39
CA GLU A 159 -15.63 24.54 -8.89
C GLU A 159 -14.60 25.19 -7.94
N LYS A 160 -14.80 25.10 -6.62
CA LYS A 160 -13.82 25.55 -5.63
C LYS A 160 -12.53 24.75 -5.72
N ARG A 161 -12.63 23.42 -5.84
CA ARG A 161 -11.47 22.52 -5.99
C ARG A 161 -10.65 22.83 -7.24
N ILE A 162 -11.30 23.10 -8.37
CA ILE A 162 -10.61 23.49 -9.63
C ILE A 162 -9.86 24.82 -9.45
N LYS A 163 -10.45 25.79 -8.73
CA LYS A 163 -9.80 27.09 -8.45
C LYS A 163 -8.59 26.94 -7.51
N GLU A 164 -8.69 26.12 -6.48
CA GLU A 164 -7.57 25.84 -5.57
C GLU A 164 -6.42 25.12 -6.27
N ILE A 165 -6.72 24.14 -7.14
CA ILE A 165 -5.73 23.45 -7.97
C ILE A 165 -5.05 24.44 -8.93
N GLY A 166 -5.81 25.30 -9.62
CA GLY A 166 -5.24 26.33 -10.50
C GLY A 166 -4.29 27.28 -9.76
N LYS A 167 -4.65 27.67 -8.53
CA LYS A 167 -3.79 28.51 -7.67
C LYS A 167 -2.53 27.76 -7.21
N ALA A 168 -2.65 26.48 -6.84
CA ALA A 168 -1.52 25.64 -6.41
C ALA A 168 -0.53 25.36 -7.55
N LEU A 169 -1.02 25.26 -8.80
CA LEU A 169 -0.21 25.08 -10.00
C LEU A 169 0.36 26.40 -10.56
N GLY A 170 0.16 27.54 -9.88
CA GLY A 170 0.68 28.84 -10.32
C GLY A 170 0.03 29.38 -11.60
N MET A 171 -1.08 28.80 -12.04
CA MET A 171 -1.84 29.26 -13.19
C MET A 171 -2.62 30.52 -12.77
N LYS A 172 -2.17 31.71 -13.20
CA LYS A 172 -2.97 32.93 -13.05
C LYS A 172 -4.25 32.80 -13.89
N GLN A 173 -5.40 33.07 -13.27
CA GLN A 173 -6.67 33.29 -13.98
C GLN A 173 -6.64 34.65 -14.69
#